data_AF-A0A7I7RY94-F1
#
_entry.id   AF-A0A7I7RY94-F1
#
_cell.length_a   1.000
_cell.length_b   1.000
_cell.length_c   1.000
_cell.angle_alpha   90.00
_cell.angle_beta   90.00
_cell.angle_gamma   90.00
#
_symmetry.space_group_name_H-M   'P 1'
#
loop_
_entity.id
_entity.type
_entity.pdbx_description
1 polymer ?
#
loop_
_entity_poly.entity_id
_entity_poly.type
_entity_poly.pdbx_seq_one_letter_code
_entity_poly.pdbx_strand_id
1 'polypeptide(L)'
;MIRFLLDTNAFIALEPFAGHMEPGIGPAATFMRLAMKQRHQVFVHPASGDELAEGKVENRVRQRMAELREFEMLAESHIHSDINTELGPVEDDTNDHRDRRILASLYSNSVTFLVSDDGRLGKRAKRIGIGARVVTLADAVAMLEGYEPTALPPPPHVIKLPTYALNLEDAIFDTIRDDYADFDSWIKKVQSDSENRECFVVLEDDGRYAAIAILKIYENPCGYGLTRPVTKISTFKVAQPFSGNRYGELLLKAVLQSHHDHKAGSAYVEAWDKHQPLVDFLGNFGYFECGRSQRGERVLAKAYEPRDESVGALEYHVRYGPPAVSLNASAFVIRIKNHWHNQLFPECAMSSAVEKGQLAFPDFAGEQIRPWGNVLRKAYLCNASTNRLEPGDIILFYRSGFKTVEVIGVVEETLRTGSAEDVTNMVGGRTVYSADDVERLASHSRQVLVIMFRRDWVLDDPWTLPELQFSSVLNVPPQAVQQVGEAGKQWIHRQLAAR
;
A
#
# COMPACT_ATOMS: atom_id res chain seq x y z
N MET A 1 -5.59 5.21 -21.56
CA MET A 1 -6.56 4.09 -21.53
C MET A 1 -5.91 2.90 -20.84
N ILE A 2 -6.54 2.33 -19.81
CA ILE A 2 -5.97 1.22 -19.03
C ILE A 2 -6.47 -0.13 -19.57
N ARG A 3 -5.59 -1.13 -19.60
CA ARG A 3 -5.89 -2.51 -20.03
C ARG A 3 -5.78 -3.44 -18.82
N PHE A 4 -6.88 -4.05 -18.40
CA PHE A 4 -6.93 -4.99 -17.29
C PHE A 4 -6.95 -6.43 -17.80
N LEU A 5 -6.18 -7.30 -17.15
CA LEU A 5 -6.28 -8.75 -17.30
C LEU A 5 -6.89 -9.34 -16.04
N LEU A 6 -7.94 -10.12 -16.18
CA LEU A 6 -8.53 -10.87 -15.07
C LEU A 6 -7.84 -12.22 -14.95
N ASP A 7 -7.43 -12.60 -13.75
CA ASP A 7 -7.11 -13.99 -13.47
C ASP A 7 -8.38 -14.84 -13.36
N THR A 8 -8.20 -16.17 -13.24
CA THR A 8 -9.32 -17.10 -13.20
C THR A 8 -10.25 -16.83 -12.01
N ASN A 9 -9.70 -16.47 -10.85
CA ASN A 9 -10.48 -16.21 -9.63
C ASN A 9 -11.27 -14.90 -9.72
N ALA A 10 -10.68 -13.83 -10.23
CA ALA A 10 -11.35 -12.55 -10.46
C ALA A 10 -12.46 -12.69 -11.51
N PHE A 11 -12.24 -13.48 -12.56
CA PHE A 11 -13.30 -13.82 -13.52
C PHE A 11 -14.45 -14.57 -12.84
N ILE A 12 -14.16 -15.57 -12.00
CA ILE A 12 -15.21 -16.31 -11.29
C ILE A 12 -15.98 -15.40 -10.32
N ALA A 13 -15.32 -14.46 -9.65
CA ALA A 13 -15.96 -13.51 -8.76
C ALA A 13 -16.92 -12.55 -9.49
N LEU A 14 -16.66 -12.28 -10.78
CA LEU A 14 -17.53 -11.49 -11.65
C LEU A 14 -18.78 -12.25 -12.09
N GLU A 15 -18.63 -13.55 -12.37
CA GLU A 15 -19.71 -14.41 -12.86
C GLU A 15 -19.94 -15.60 -11.90
N PRO A 16 -20.62 -15.37 -10.75
CA PRO A 16 -20.83 -16.40 -9.75
C PRO A 16 -21.81 -17.48 -10.25
N PHE A 17 -21.41 -18.74 -10.09
CA PHE A 17 -22.23 -19.88 -10.52
C PHE A 17 -23.41 -20.13 -9.57
N ALA A 18 -24.61 -20.34 -10.15
CA ALA A 18 -25.83 -20.80 -9.45
C ALA A 18 -26.29 -19.95 -8.25
N GLY A 19 -26.10 -18.63 -8.30
CA GLY A 19 -26.61 -17.70 -7.28
C GLY A 19 -25.99 -17.89 -5.89
N HIS A 20 -24.88 -18.62 -5.80
CA HIS A 20 -24.09 -18.66 -4.58
C HIS A 20 -23.28 -17.37 -4.50
N MET A 21 -23.42 -16.64 -3.39
CA MET A 21 -22.65 -15.43 -3.15
C MET A 21 -21.17 -15.82 -2.95
N GLU A 22 -20.38 -15.76 -4.02
CA GLU A 22 -18.93 -15.86 -3.90
C GLU A 22 -18.37 -14.61 -3.19
N PRO A 23 -17.35 -14.74 -2.32
CA PRO A 23 -16.69 -13.59 -1.72
C PRO A 23 -16.17 -12.66 -2.83
N GLY A 24 -16.61 -11.40 -2.86
CA GLY A 24 -16.10 -10.40 -3.81
C GLY A 24 -17.04 -9.96 -4.94
N ILE A 25 -18.27 -10.48 -5.06
CA ILE A 25 -19.25 -10.07 -6.10
C ILE A 25 -19.51 -8.55 -6.13
N GLY A 26 -19.59 -7.92 -4.96
CA GLY A 26 -19.84 -6.47 -4.84
C GLY A 26 -18.76 -5.62 -5.51
N PRO A 27 -17.48 -5.78 -5.12
CA PRO A 27 -16.34 -5.18 -5.81
C PRO A 27 -16.31 -5.52 -7.31
N ALA A 28 -16.63 -6.76 -7.69
CA ALA A 28 -16.59 -7.24 -9.07
C ALA A 28 -17.55 -6.46 -10.00
N ALA A 29 -18.82 -6.36 -9.63
CA ALA A 29 -19.81 -5.62 -10.42
C ALA A 29 -19.47 -4.12 -10.51
N THR A 30 -18.95 -3.56 -9.42
CA THR A 30 -18.50 -2.17 -9.36
C THR A 30 -17.32 -1.94 -10.31
N PHE A 31 -16.35 -2.85 -10.31
CA PHE A 31 -15.19 -2.82 -11.20
C PHE A 31 -15.60 -2.79 -12.67
N MET A 32 -16.44 -3.72 -13.14
CA MET A 32 -16.88 -3.77 -14.54
C MET A 32 -17.64 -2.52 -14.96
N ARG A 33 -18.57 -2.05 -14.11
CA ARG A 33 -19.32 -0.81 -14.36
C ARG A 33 -18.39 0.38 -14.56
N LEU A 34 -17.39 0.54 -13.69
CA LEU A 34 -16.42 1.64 -13.76
C LEU A 34 -15.49 1.50 -14.97
N ALA A 35 -14.96 0.31 -15.22
CA ALA A 35 -14.08 0.03 -16.36
C ALA A 35 -14.79 0.35 -17.69
N MET A 36 -16.04 -0.09 -17.86
CA MET A 36 -16.84 0.22 -19.05
C MET A 36 -17.17 1.71 -19.15
N LYS A 37 -17.61 2.35 -18.06
CA LYS A 37 -17.94 3.79 -18.03
C LYS A 37 -16.74 4.65 -18.41
N GLN A 38 -15.54 4.28 -17.96
CA GLN A 38 -14.28 4.98 -18.21
C GLN A 38 -13.57 4.51 -19.49
N ARG A 39 -14.20 3.63 -20.28
CA ARG A 39 -13.70 3.10 -21.55
C ARG A 39 -12.32 2.43 -21.42
N HIS A 40 -12.11 1.72 -20.31
CA HIS A 40 -10.99 0.81 -20.15
C HIS A 40 -11.30 -0.55 -20.78
N GLN A 41 -10.26 -1.28 -21.14
CA GLN A 41 -10.38 -2.61 -21.73
C GLN A 41 -10.17 -3.67 -20.66
N VAL A 42 -11.01 -4.71 -20.68
CA VAL A 42 -10.93 -5.83 -19.75
C VAL A 42 -10.78 -7.11 -20.59
N PHE A 43 -9.71 -7.85 -20.32
CA PHE A 43 -9.36 -9.06 -21.03
C PHE A 43 -9.33 -10.26 -20.07
N VAL A 44 -9.50 -11.45 -20.64
CA VAL A 44 -9.22 -12.73 -19.96
C VAL A 44 -8.10 -13.46 -20.69
N HIS A 45 -7.22 -14.13 -19.93
CA HIS A 45 -6.10 -14.86 -20.51
C HIS A 45 -6.52 -16.27 -20.99
N PRO A 46 -6.02 -16.78 -22.14
CA PRO A 46 -6.28 -18.15 -22.61
C PRO A 46 -6.04 -19.24 -21.55
N ALA A 47 -4.97 -19.10 -20.77
CA ALA A 47 -4.65 -20.00 -19.65
C ALA A 47 -5.79 -20.13 -18.60
N SER A 48 -6.58 -19.09 -18.38
CA SER A 48 -7.78 -19.18 -17.52
C SER A 48 -8.88 -20.00 -18.16
N GLY A 49 -9.03 -19.93 -19.48
CA GLY A 49 -9.92 -20.81 -20.23
C GLY A 49 -9.52 -22.28 -20.11
N ASP A 50 -8.22 -22.58 -20.21
CA ASP A 50 -7.68 -23.94 -20.05
C ASP A 50 -7.99 -24.49 -18.65
N GLU A 51 -7.83 -23.69 -17.60
CA GLU A 51 -8.15 -24.06 -16.22
C GLU A 51 -9.65 -24.30 -16.01
N LEU A 52 -10.49 -23.43 -16.57
CA LEU A 52 -11.95 -23.55 -16.44
C LEU A 52 -12.49 -24.77 -17.19
N ALA A 53 -11.85 -25.19 -18.29
CA ALA A 53 -12.21 -26.37 -19.06
C ALA A 53 -11.96 -27.69 -18.31
N GLU A 54 -11.01 -27.72 -17.37
CA GLU A 54 -10.67 -28.89 -16.56
C GLU A 54 -11.60 -29.12 -15.36
N GLY A 55 -12.64 -28.30 -15.22
CA GLY A 55 -13.61 -28.41 -14.13
C GLY A 55 -14.32 -29.77 -14.08
N LYS A 56 -14.44 -30.35 -12.89
CA LYS A 56 -15.07 -31.68 -12.68
C LYS A 56 -16.58 -31.72 -12.97
N VAL A 57 -17.26 -30.57 -13.00
CA VAL A 57 -18.73 -30.47 -13.12
C VAL A 57 -19.07 -29.93 -14.50
N GLU A 58 -19.54 -30.79 -15.40
CA GLU A 58 -19.74 -30.47 -16.81
C GLU A 58 -20.69 -29.28 -17.05
N ASN A 59 -21.78 -29.18 -16.28
CA ASN A 59 -22.69 -28.03 -16.36
C ASN A 59 -22.02 -26.70 -15.95
N ARG A 60 -21.14 -26.74 -14.94
CA ARG A 60 -20.37 -25.56 -14.49
C ARG A 60 -19.35 -25.15 -15.55
N VAL A 61 -18.68 -26.12 -16.17
CA VAL A 61 -17.75 -25.86 -17.27
C VAL A 61 -18.47 -25.23 -18.46
N ARG A 62 -19.59 -25.79 -18.90
CA ARG A 62 -20.36 -25.23 -20.03
C ARG A 62 -20.81 -23.79 -19.78
N GLN A 63 -21.31 -23.50 -18.58
CA GLN A 63 -21.72 -22.15 -18.22
C GLN A 63 -20.54 -21.17 -18.26
N ARG A 64 -19.43 -21.49 -17.59
CA ARG A 64 -18.23 -20.63 -17.56
C ARG A 64 -17.62 -20.40 -18.94
N MET A 65 -17.61 -21.43 -19.79
CA MET A 65 -17.15 -21.31 -21.18
C MET A 65 -18.08 -20.45 -22.03
N ALA A 66 -19.36 -20.30 -21.66
CA ALA A 66 -20.28 -19.38 -22.31
C ALA A 66 -20.04 -17.93 -21.83
N GLU A 67 -19.91 -17.73 -20.52
CA GLU A 67 -19.59 -16.44 -19.88
C GLU A 67 -18.25 -15.87 -20.38
N LEU A 68 -17.23 -16.71 -20.56
CA LEU A 68 -15.94 -16.30 -21.15
C LEU A 68 -16.07 -15.64 -22.52
N ARG A 69 -17.12 -15.94 -23.30
CA ARG A 69 -17.32 -15.35 -24.63
C ARG A 69 -17.79 -13.89 -24.56
N GLU A 70 -18.22 -13.42 -23.40
CA GLU A 70 -18.57 -12.02 -23.17
C GLU A 70 -17.32 -11.14 -23.04
N PHE A 71 -16.16 -11.76 -22.78
CA PHE A 71 -14.88 -11.07 -22.62
C PHE A 71 -14.01 -11.20 -23.88
N GLU A 72 -13.19 -10.18 -24.12
CA GLU A 72 -12.16 -10.24 -25.14
C GLU A 72 -10.98 -11.09 -24.63
N MET A 73 -10.62 -12.13 -25.37
CA MET A 73 -9.48 -12.98 -25.01
C MET A 73 -8.18 -12.31 -25.44
N LEU A 74 -7.22 -12.24 -24.53
CA LEU A 74 -5.89 -11.70 -24.85
C LEU A 74 -5.12 -12.68 -25.74
N ALA A 75 -4.36 -12.16 -26.70
CA ALA A 75 -3.38 -12.95 -27.43
C ALA A 75 -2.22 -13.36 -26.50
N GLU A 76 -1.71 -14.59 -26.66
CA GLU A 76 -0.61 -15.06 -25.83
C GLU A 76 0.69 -14.32 -26.12
N SER A 77 1.35 -13.90 -25.05
CA SER A 77 2.68 -13.31 -25.12
C SER A 77 3.77 -14.38 -25.05
N HIS A 78 4.86 -14.14 -25.75
CA HIS A 78 6.06 -14.97 -25.62
C HIS A 78 6.60 -14.91 -24.17
N ILE A 79 6.83 -16.07 -23.55
CA ILE A 79 7.43 -16.17 -22.22
C ILE A 79 8.92 -15.82 -22.32
N HIS A 80 9.29 -14.61 -21.88
CA HIS A 80 10.67 -14.15 -21.94
C HIS A 80 11.60 -15.05 -21.11
N SER A 81 12.83 -15.26 -21.57
CA SER A 81 13.82 -16.10 -20.88
C SER A 81 14.09 -15.63 -19.45
N ASP A 82 14.01 -14.33 -19.21
CA ASP A 82 14.22 -13.74 -17.86
C ASP A 82 13.21 -14.27 -16.85
N ILE A 83 11.97 -14.50 -17.28
CA ILE A 83 10.93 -15.09 -16.42
C ILE A 83 11.35 -16.50 -15.99
N ASN A 84 11.91 -17.28 -16.93
CA ASN A 84 12.39 -18.63 -16.65
C ASN A 84 13.65 -18.61 -15.76
N THR A 85 14.57 -17.67 -15.98
CA THR A 85 15.76 -17.49 -15.15
C THR A 85 15.37 -17.17 -13.70
N GLU A 86 14.45 -16.23 -13.51
CA GLU A 86 14.06 -15.75 -12.18
C GLU A 86 13.12 -16.70 -11.44
N LEU A 87 12.25 -17.44 -12.13
CA LEU A 87 11.25 -18.32 -11.52
C LEU A 87 11.62 -19.82 -11.58
N GLY A 88 12.70 -20.19 -12.26
CA GLY A 88 13.16 -21.57 -12.48
C GLY A 88 12.48 -22.25 -13.68
N PRO A 89 12.79 -23.53 -14.01
CA PRO A 89 12.03 -24.29 -15.00
C PRO A 89 10.71 -24.81 -14.43
N VAL A 90 9.70 -24.99 -15.28
CA VAL A 90 8.38 -25.55 -14.93
C VAL A 90 7.94 -26.50 -16.05
N GLU A 91 7.20 -27.55 -15.68
CA GLU A 91 6.58 -28.47 -16.63
C GLU A 91 5.37 -27.83 -17.31
N ASP A 92 5.23 -28.08 -18.61
CA ASP A 92 4.10 -27.60 -19.41
C ASP A 92 2.76 -28.12 -18.82
N ASP A 93 1.70 -27.36 -19.08
CA ASP A 93 0.33 -27.61 -18.60
C ASP A 93 0.11 -27.72 -17.08
N THR A 94 1.12 -27.41 -16.27
CA THR A 94 0.92 -27.22 -14.83
C THR A 94 0.28 -25.86 -14.51
N ASN A 95 -0.32 -25.72 -13.32
CA ASN A 95 -0.77 -24.41 -12.82
C ASN A 95 0.38 -23.38 -12.82
N ASP A 96 1.61 -23.84 -12.58
CA ASP A 96 2.78 -22.98 -12.60
C ASP A 96 3.13 -22.50 -14.02
N HIS A 97 2.84 -23.29 -15.05
CA HIS A 97 2.97 -22.89 -16.45
C HIS A 97 1.89 -21.89 -16.83
N ARG A 98 0.64 -22.08 -16.36
CA ARG A 98 -0.47 -21.13 -16.56
C ARG A 98 -0.18 -19.77 -15.95
N ASP A 99 0.29 -19.74 -14.71
CA ASP A 99 0.73 -18.51 -14.04
C ASP A 99 1.77 -17.76 -14.86
N ARG A 100 2.74 -18.47 -15.47
CA ARG A 100 3.77 -17.85 -16.32
C ARG A 100 3.20 -17.26 -17.58
N ARG A 101 2.26 -17.94 -18.25
CA ARG A 101 1.60 -17.42 -19.44
C ARG A 101 0.89 -16.10 -19.12
N ILE A 102 0.16 -16.05 -18.01
CA ILE A 102 -0.50 -14.82 -17.51
C ILE A 102 0.54 -13.73 -17.19
N LEU A 103 1.60 -14.05 -16.45
CA LEU A 103 2.65 -13.09 -16.09
C LEU A 103 3.44 -12.59 -17.30
N ALA A 104 3.61 -13.41 -18.33
CA ALA A 104 4.28 -13.02 -19.57
C ALA A 104 3.51 -11.90 -20.29
N SER A 105 2.17 -11.95 -20.29
CA SER A 105 1.34 -10.87 -20.83
C SER A 105 1.53 -9.54 -20.10
N LEU A 106 1.71 -9.59 -18.78
CA LEU A 106 2.00 -8.40 -17.98
C LEU A 106 3.43 -7.91 -18.25
N TYR A 107 4.41 -8.80 -18.25
CA TYR A 107 5.82 -8.51 -18.50
C TYR A 107 6.06 -7.89 -19.88
N SER A 108 5.35 -8.34 -20.91
CA SER A 108 5.43 -7.83 -22.28
C SER A 108 4.62 -6.55 -22.53
N ASN A 109 3.99 -5.97 -21.50
CA ASN A 109 3.12 -4.80 -21.61
C ASN A 109 1.91 -4.99 -22.53
N SER A 110 1.44 -6.24 -22.69
CA SER A 110 0.18 -6.52 -23.41
C SER A 110 -1.03 -5.99 -22.63
N VAL A 111 -0.90 -5.92 -21.31
CA VAL A 111 -1.90 -5.37 -20.37
C VAL A 111 -1.23 -4.45 -19.35
N THR A 112 -1.96 -3.48 -18.80
CA THR A 112 -1.46 -2.52 -17.81
C THR A 112 -1.43 -3.15 -16.42
N PHE A 113 -2.56 -3.75 -16.00
CA PHE A 113 -2.74 -4.36 -14.69
C PHE A 113 -3.26 -5.79 -14.81
N LEU A 114 -2.79 -6.65 -13.91
CA LEU A 114 -3.39 -7.95 -13.62
C LEU A 114 -4.23 -7.81 -12.36
N VAL A 115 -5.52 -8.12 -12.46
CA VAL A 115 -6.44 -8.16 -11.32
C VAL A 115 -6.45 -9.59 -10.78
N SER A 116 -5.92 -9.78 -9.58
CA SER A 116 -5.80 -11.07 -8.92
C SER A 116 -5.71 -10.91 -7.42
N ASP A 117 -6.47 -11.74 -6.69
CA ASP A 117 -6.35 -11.89 -5.24
C ASP A 117 -5.42 -13.07 -4.85
N ASP A 118 -4.77 -13.72 -5.83
CA ASP A 118 -3.80 -14.80 -5.59
C ASP A 118 -2.42 -14.26 -5.17
N GLY A 119 -2.11 -14.39 -3.89
CA GLY A 119 -0.81 -14.00 -3.33
C GLY A 119 0.38 -14.76 -3.93
N ARG A 120 0.22 -16.01 -4.39
CA ARG A 120 1.30 -16.79 -5.04
C ARG A 120 1.69 -16.17 -6.37
N LEU A 121 0.71 -15.77 -7.17
CA LEU A 121 0.91 -15.08 -8.45
C LEU A 121 1.58 -13.71 -8.22
N GLY A 122 1.13 -12.97 -7.19
CA GLY A 122 1.75 -11.71 -6.77
C GLY A 122 3.24 -11.84 -6.37
N LYS A 123 3.62 -12.90 -5.65
CA LYS A 123 5.04 -13.16 -5.32
C LYS A 123 5.90 -13.39 -6.55
N ARG A 124 5.39 -14.17 -7.50
CA ARG A 124 6.08 -14.45 -8.77
C ARG A 124 6.27 -13.17 -9.57
N ALA A 125 5.23 -12.34 -9.67
CA ALA A 125 5.30 -11.03 -10.29
C ALA A 125 6.34 -10.12 -9.62
N LYS A 126 6.43 -10.12 -8.28
CA LYS A 126 7.42 -9.34 -7.53
C LYS A 126 8.86 -9.78 -7.84
N ARG A 127 9.12 -11.09 -7.99
CA ARG A 127 10.45 -11.62 -8.32
C ARG A 127 10.95 -11.16 -9.69
N ILE A 128 10.05 -11.01 -10.65
CA ILE A 128 10.38 -10.53 -12.01
C ILE A 128 10.18 -9.01 -12.17
N GLY A 129 10.03 -8.27 -11.07
CA GLY A 129 9.97 -6.79 -11.07
C GLY A 129 8.63 -6.17 -11.48
N ILE A 130 7.57 -6.94 -11.72
CA ILE A 130 6.25 -6.42 -12.16
C ILE A 130 5.17 -6.48 -11.08
N GLY A 131 5.54 -6.78 -9.83
CA GLY A 131 4.58 -6.97 -8.73
C GLY A 131 3.72 -5.74 -8.41
N ALA A 132 4.17 -4.52 -8.72
CA ALA A 132 3.37 -3.30 -8.54
C ALA A 132 2.15 -3.23 -9.49
N ARG A 133 2.14 -4.04 -10.56
CA ARG A 133 1.07 -4.09 -11.57
C ARG A 133 0.08 -5.23 -11.33
N VAL A 134 0.25 -5.99 -10.24
CA VAL A 134 -0.72 -6.97 -9.75
C VAL A 134 -1.54 -6.30 -8.65
N VAL A 135 -2.82 -6.11 -8.89
CA VAL A 135 -3.74 -5.41 -7.98
C VAL A 135 -4.88 -6.33 -7.57
N THR A 136 -5.35 -6.20 -6.34
CA THR A 136 -6.56 -6.88 -5.88
C THR A 136 -7.79 -6.29 -6.58
N LEU A 137 -8.89 -7.02 -6.58
CA LEU A 137 -10.14 -6.52 -7.17
C LEU A 137 -10.61 -5.22 -6.49
N ALA A 138 -10.52 -5.14 -5.16
CA ALA A 138 -10.92 -3.93 -4.45
C ALA A 138 -9.94 -2.76 -4.64
N ASP A 139 -8.62 -3.02 -4.74
CA ASP A 139 -7.65 -1.99 -5.12
C ASP A 139 -7.91 -1.48 -6.55
N ALA A 140 -8.31 -2.34 -7.48
CA ALA A 140 -8.69 -1.94 -8.84
C ALA A 140 -9.95 -1.05 -8.84
N VAL A 141 -10.99 -1.41 -8.08
CA VAL A 141 -12.18 -0.57 -7.89
C VAL A 141 -11.80 0.80 -7.33
N ALA A 142 -11.04 0.83 -6.23
CA ALA A 142 -10.60 2.05 -5.58
C ALA A 142 -9.77 2.96 -6.52
N MET A 143 -8.96 2.37 -7.39
CA MET A 143 -8.22 3.09 -8.42
C MET A 143 -9.16 3.75 -9.45
N LEU A 144 -10.14 3.00 -9.96
CA LEU A 144 -11.11 3.50 -10.93
C LEU A 144 -12.03 4.56 -10.34
N GLU A 145 -12.51 4.38 -9.10
CA GLU A 145 -13.29 5.40 -8.39
C GLU A 145 -12.52 6.71 -8.26
N GLY A 146 -11.20 6.64 -8.04
CA GLY A 146 -10.32 7.79 -8.00
C GLY A 146 -10.19 8.58 -9.29
N TYR A 147 -10.57 7.99 -10.42
CA TYR A 147 -10.63 8.66 -11.72
C TYR A 147 -11.98 9.34 -11.98
N GLU A 148 -13.03 9.05 -11.21
CA GLU A 148 -14.31 9.74 -11.39
C GLU A 148 -14.24 11.19 -10.87
N PRO A 149 -14.84 12.18 -11.58
CA PRO A 149 -14.87 13.58 -11.13
C PRO A 149 -15.90 13.86 -10.00
N THR A 150 -16.50 12.82 -9.42
CA THR A 150 -17.61 12.99 -8.46
C THR A 150 -17.04 13.42 -7.12
N ALA A 151 -17.84 14.17 -6.33
CA ALA A 151 -17.47 14.58 -4.97
C ALA A 151 -17.02 13.35 -4.18
N LEU A 152 -15.70 13.16 -4.10
CA LEU A 152 -15.12 12.05 -3.37
C LEU A 152 -15.48 12.24 -1.90
N PRO A 153 -15.96 11.18 -1.21
CA PRO A 153 -16.16 11.25 0.24
C PRO A 153 -14.83 11.65 0.91
N PRO A 154 -14.88 12.26 2.11
CA PRO A 154 -13.67 12.58 2.84
C PRO A 154 -12.80 11.31 2.97
N PRO A 155 -11.46 11.45 2.93
CA PRO A 155 -10.59 10.30 2.99
C PRO A 155 -10.87 9.48 4.26
N PRO A 156 -10.86 8.13 4.17
CA PRO A 156 -11.09 7.30 5.34
C PRO A 156 -10.04 7.63 6.40
N HIS A 157 -10.47 7.72 7.66
CA HIS A 157 -9.59 8.04 8.77
C HIS A 157 -9.60 6.92 9.81
N VAL A 158 -8.47 6.77 10.49
CA VAL A 158 -8.36 5.83 11.60
C VAL A 158 -8.86 6.52 12.87
N ILE A 159 -9.77 5.87 13.58
CA ILE A 159 -10.23 6.30 14.88
C ILE A 159 -9.60 5.41 15.94
N LYS A 160 -9.08 6.03 17.00
CA LYS A 160 -8.62 5.33 18.20
C LYS A 160 -9.81 5.18 19.16
N LEU A 161 -10.13 3.95 19.53
CA LEU A 161 -11.20 3.64 20.48
C LEU A 161 -10.65 2.91 21.71
N PRO A 162 -11.19 3.16 22.91
CA PRO A 162 -10.98 2.23 24.01
C PRO A 162 -11.63 0.89 23.67
N THR A 163 -11.00 -0.21 24.10
CA THR A 163 -11.43 -1.56 23.69
C THR A 163 -12.86 -1.91 24.12
N TYR A 164 -13.32 -1.37 25.26
CA TYR A 164 -14.70 -1.55 25.74
C TYR A 164 -15.76 -0.80 24.90
N ALA A 165 -15.36 0.12 24.02
CA ALA A 165 -16.28 0.83 23.12
C ALA A 165 -16.42 0.17 21.74
N LEU A 166 -15.75 -0.96 21.50
CA LEU A 166 -15.89 -1.71 20.26
C LEU A 166 -17.31 -2.28 20.07
N ASN A 167 -17.88 -2.08 18.89
CA ASN A 167 -19.11 -2.72 18.49
C ASN A 167 -18.84 -4.17 18.07
N LEU A 168 -18.96 -5.12 19.00
CA LEU A 168 -18.70 -6.54 18.75
C LEU A 168 -19.77 -7.25 17.88
N GLU A 169 -20.86 -6.56 17.56
CA GLU A 169 -21.91 -7.02 16.64
C GLU A 169 -21.56 -6.72 15.17
N ASP A 170 -20.48 -5.98 14.89
CA ASP A 170 -20.03 -5.75 13.52
C ASP A 170 -19.53 -7.05 12.87
N ALA A 171 -19.92 -7.27 11.61
CA ALA A 171 -19.63 -8.47 10.83
C ALA A 171 -18.14 -8.76 10.65
N ILE A 172 -17.25 -7.77 10.81
CA ILE A 172 -15.80 -8.00 10.77
C ILE A 172 -15.36 -9.04 11.82
N PHE A 173 -16.03 -9.07 12.98
CA PHE A 173 -15.70 -9.98 14.08
C PHE A 173 -16.19 -11.41 13.84
N ASP A 174 -17.21 -11.61 13.02
CA ASP A 174 -17.71 -12.96 12.71
C ASP A 174 -16.62 -13.80 12.04
N THR A 175 -15.92 -13.21 11.08
CA THR A 175 -14.78 -13.88 10.42
C THR A 175 -13.58 -14.12 11.34
N ILE A 176 -13.49 -13.40 12.48
CA ILE A 176 -12.46 -13.65 13.50
C ILE A 176 -12.91 -14.78 14.43
N ARG A 177 -14.20 -14.85 14.77
CA ARG A 177 -14.79 -15.96 15.55
C ARG A 177 -14.64 -17.30 14.83
N ASP A 178 -14.73 -17.32 13.51
CA ASP A 178 -14.49 -18.51 12.68
C ASP A 178 -13.06 -19.08 12.85
N ASP A 179 -12.08 -18.21 13.10
CA ASP A 179 -10.68 -18.60 13.32
C ASP A 179 -10.37 -18.95 14.77
N TYR A 180 -11.15 -18.42 15.71
CA TYR A 180 -10.89 -18.52 17.14
C TYR A 180 -12.18 -18.80 17.92
N ALA A 181 -12.44 -20.08 18.24
CA ALA A 181 -13.60 -20.49 19.02
C ALA A 181 -13.67 -19.84 20.42
N ASP A 182 -12.54 -19.39 20.98
CA ASP A 182 -12.44 -18.71 22.26
C ASP A 182 -12.52 -17.16 22.18
N PHE A 183 -12.81 -16.60 21.00
CA PHE A 183 -12.80 -15.16 20.75
C PHE A 183 -13.62 -14.34 21.75
N ASP A 184 -14.88 -14.73 22.02
CA ASP A 184 -15.76 -13.95 22.90
C ASP A 184 -15.27 -13.91 24.36
N SER A 185 -14.56 -14.96 24.79
CA SER A 185 -13.91 -14.98 26.10
C SER A 185 -12.63 -14.14 26.11
N TRP A 186 -11.88 -14.17 25.01
CA TRP A 186 -10.67 -13.38 24.84
C TRP A 186 -10.98 -11.87 24.76
N ILE A 187 -11.97 -11.45 23.99
CA ILE A 187 -12.29 -10.02 23.81
C ILE A 187 -12.77 -9.38 25.11
N LYS A 188 -13.47 -10.12 25.99
CA LYS A 188 -13.81 -9.64 27.34
C LYS A 188 -12.57 -9.33 28.19
N LYS A 189 -11.52 -10.15 28.08
CA LYS A 189 -10.24 -9.88 28.74
C LYS A 189 -9.55 -8.65 28.14
N VAL A 190 -9.61 -8.50 26.82
CA VAL A 190 -9.09 -7.31 26.12
C VAL A 190 -9.82 -6.04 26.59
N GLN A 191 -11.14 -6.07 26.68
CA GLN A 191 -11.96 -4.97 27.19
C GLN A 191 -11.63 -4.60 28.64
N SER A 192 -11.39 -5.59 29.50
CA SER A 192 -10.97 -5.34 30.89
C SER A 192 -9.54 -4.80 31.03
N ASP A 193 -8.67 -5.05 30.04
CA ASP A 193 -7.27 -4.63 30.01
C ASP A 193 -7.09 -3.39 29.11
N SER A 194 -8.12 -2.54 29.02
CA SER A 194 -8.15 -1.42 28.05
C SER A 194 -7.04 -0.39 28.27
N GLU A 195 -6.44 -0.32 29.46
CA GLU A 195 -5.32 0.60 29.75
C GLU A 195 -4.02 0.16 29.07
N ASN A 196 -3.84 -1.14 28.85
CA ASN A 196 -2.70 -1.72 28.13
C ASN A 196 -3.08 -2.14 26.70
N ARG A 197 -4.16 -1.57 26.17
CA ARG A 197 -4.65 -1.85 24.82
C ARG A 197 -4.94 -0.59 24.06
N GLU A 198 -4.50 -0.58 22.81
CA GLU A 198 -4.93 0.41 21.84
C GLU A 198 -5.71 -0.26 20.74
N CYS A 199 -6.85 0.32 20.40
CA CYS A 199 -7.65 -0.16 19.28
C CYS A 199 -7.79 0.94 18.24
N PHE A 200 -7.52 0.56 17.00
CA PHE A 200 -7.65 1.39 15.82
C PHE A 200 -8.71 0.80 14.91
N VAL A 201 -9.67 1.62 14.49
CA VAL A 201 -10.72 1.21 13.54
C VAL A 201 -10.73 2.16 12.36
N VAL A 202 -11.00 1.64 11.17
CA VAL A 202 -11.38 2.44 10.00
C VAL A 202 -12.87 2.27 9.80
N LEU A 203 -13.61 3.38 9.83
CA LEU A 203 -15.05 3.41 9.60
C LEU A 203 -15.36 3.78 8.16
N GLU A 204 -16.40 3.15 7.64
CA GLU A 204 -17.11 3.63 6.44
C GLU A 204 -18.20 4.63 6.83
N ASP A 205 -18.74 5.34 5.82
CA ASP A 205 -19.78 6.36 6.01
C ASP A 205 -21.06 5.80 6.67
N ASP A 206 -21.32 4.50 6.51
CA ASP A 206 -22.46 3.81 7.12
C ASP A 206 -22.18 3.28 8.54
N GLY A 207 -21.00 3.55 9.09
CA GLY A 207 -20.58 3.18 10.44
C GLY A 207 -20.00 1.77 10.58
N ARG A 208 -19.92 0.98 9.49
CA ARG A 208 -19.30 -0.35 9.52
C ARG A 208 -17.79 -0.27 9.62
N TYR A 209 -17.18 -1.32 10.19
CA TYR A 209 -15.73 -1.42 10.32
C TYR A 209 -15.11 -1.94 9.01
N ALA A 210 -14.42 -1.08 8.27
CA ALA A 210 -13.61 -1.50 7.11
C ALA A 210 -12.35 -2.25 7.54
N ALA A 211 -11.73 -1.81 8.65
CA ALA A 211 -10.53 -2.43 9.19
C ALA A 211 -10.39 -2.21 10.70
N ILE A 212 -9.70 -3.12 11.38
CA ILE A 212 -9.45 -3.05 12.83
C ILE A 212 -8.06 -3.59 13.18
N ALA A 213 -7.36 -2.88 14.07
CA ALA A 213 -6.17 -3.36 14.76
C ALA A 213 -6.33 -3.23 16.28
N ILE A 214 -5.95 -4.27 17.02
CA ILE A 214 -5.89 -4.27 18.48
C ILE A 214 -4.46 -4.54 18.89
N LEU A 215 -3.85 -3.61 19.60
CA LEU A 215 -2.49 -3.69 20.10
C LEU A 215 -2.49 -3.91 21.60
N LYS A 216 -1.55 -4.74 22.08
CA LYS A 216 -1.12 -4.78 23.46
C LYS A 216 0.22 -4.06 23.57
N ILE A 217 0.23 -2.98 24.33
CA ILE A 217 1.37 -2.05 24.38
C ILE A 217 2.55 -2.64 25.12
N TYR A 218 2.28 -3.26 26.27
CA TYR A 218 3.29 -3.93 27.07
C TYR A 218 3.01 -5.43 27.09
N GLU A 219 3.70 -6.19 26.25
CA GLU A 219 3.70 -7.64 26.29
C GLU A 219 4.77 -8.17 27.26
N ASN A 220 4.30 -8.66 28.41
CA ASN A 220 5.16 -9.28 29.41
C ASN A 220 4.43 -10.44 30.12
N PRO A 221 4.98 -11.67 30.10
CA PRO A 221 6.19 -12.11 29.37
C PRO A 221 5.98 -12.18 27.85
N CYS A 222 7.05 -11.95 27.08
CA CYS A 222 7.10 -12.23 25.63
C CYS A 222 7.81 -13.57 25.41
N GLY A 223 7.21 -14.47 24.62
CA GLY A 223 7.72 -15.82 24.38
C GLY A 223 8.79 -15.96 23.30
N TYR A 224 9.17 -14.88 22.62
CA TYR A 224 9.91 -14.95 21.34
C TYR A 224 11.31 -14.32 21.34
N GLY A 225 11.87 -14.02 22.53
CA GLY A 225 13.24 -13.48 22.63
C GLY A 225 13.45 -12.12 21.94
N LEU A 226 12.38 -11.32 21.80
CA LEU A 226 12.40 -10.03 21.13
C LEU A 226 12.93 -8.91 22.04
N THR A 227 13.50 -7.87 21.43
CA THR A 227 14.00 -6.69 22.14
C THR A 227 12.86 -5.97 22.83
N ARG A 228 12.99 -5.70 24.13
CA ARG A 228 11.98 -4.98 24.92
C ARG A 228 12.15 -3.46 24.78
N PRO A 229 11.07 -2.67 24.96
CA PRO A 229 9.67 -3.08 25.17
C PRO A 229 9.06 -3.78 23.95
N VAL A 230 8.20 -4.79 24.18
CA VAL A 230 7.56 -5.55 23.10
C VAL A 230 6.08 -5.18 23.02
N THR A 231 5.61 -4.80 21.84
CA THR A 231 4.20 -4.65 21.52
C THR A 231 3.69 -5.90 20.80
N LYS A 232 2.46 -6.32 21.08
CA LYS A 232 1.78 -7.41 20.35
C LYS A 232 0.62 -6.84 19.55
N ILE A 233 0.63 -7.03 18.24
CA ILE A 233 -0.54 -6.85 17.38
C ILE A 233 -1.42 -8.09 17.60
N SER A 234 -2.45 -7.94 18.43
CA SER A 234 -3.34 -9.05 18.80
C SER A 234 -4.45 -9.30 17.78
N THR A 235 -4.80 -8.27 17.01
CA THR A 235 -5.72 -8.37 15.88
C THR A 235 -5.26 -7.39 14.82
N PHE A 236 -5.26 -7.82 13.56
CA PHE A 236 -5.07 -6.97 12.38
C PHE A 236 -5.95 -7.53 11.27
N LYS A 237 -7.03 -6.85 10.95
CA LYS A 237 -8.03 -7.35 10.00
C LYS A 237 -8.56 -6.23 9.13
N VAL A 238 -8.65 -6.51 7.83
CA VAL A 238 -9.42 -5.73 6.86
C VAL A 238 -10.62 -6.60 6.47
N ALA A 239 -11.81 -6.04 6.46
CA ALA A 239 -13.01 -6.77 6.07
C ALA A 239 -12.95 -7.13 4.58
N GLN A 240 -13.46 -8.32 4.21
CA GLN A 240 -13.34 -8.86 2.85
C GLN A 240 -13.82 -7.91 1.73
N PRO A 241 -14.94 -7.17 1.87
CA PRO A 241 -15.37 -6.24 0.82
C PRO A 241 -14.36 -5.12 0.53
N PHE A 242 -13.45 -4.86 1.46
CA PHE A 242 -12.42 -3.83 1.40
C PHE A 242 -11.02 -4.43 1.30
N SER A 243 -10.91 -5.71 0.93
CA SER A 243 -9.64 -6.43 0.80
C SER A 243 -8.73 -5.74 -0.22
N GLY A 244 -7.58 -5.29 0.23
CA GLY A 244 -6.64 -4.53 -0.59
C GLY A 244 -5.61 -3.86 0.30
N ASN A 245 -4.55 -3.33 -0.30
CA ASN A 245 -3.48 -2.73 0.48
C ASN A 245 -3.88 -1.36 1.06
N ARG A 246 -4.84 -0.66 0.46
CA ARG A 246 -5.17 0.73 0.85
C ARG A 246 -5.55 0.88 2.34
N TYR A 247 -6.55 0.13 2.80
CA TYR A 247 -7.00 0.17 4.20
C TYR A 247 -5.99 -0.50 5.14
N GLY A 248 -5.31 -1.54 4.67
CA GLY A 248 -4.22 -2.19 5.41
C GLY A 248 -3.08 -1.20 5.71
N GLU A 249 -2.63 -0.42 4.72
CA GLU A 249 -1.58 0.58 4.89
C GLU A 249 -2.01 1.73 5.80
N LEU A 250 -3.26 2.19 5.68
CA LEU A 250 -3.82 3.21 6.56
C LEU A 250 -3.87 2.73 8.03
N LEU A 251 -4.30 1.48 8.26
CA LEU A 251 -4.33 0.88 9.59
C LEU A 251 -2.91 0.64 10.13
N LEU A 252 -2.01 0.11 9.30
CA LEU A 252 -0.62 -0.13 9.66
C LEU A 252 0.11 1.17 10.01
N LYS A 253 -0.19 2.27 9.32
CA LYS A 253 0.32 3.60 9.67
C LYS A 253 0.01 3.97 11.13
N ALA A 254 -1.22 3.74 11.61
CA ALA A 254 -1.57 4.00 13.00
C ALA A 254 -0.88 3.03 13.98
N VAL A 255 -0.72 1.76 13.59
CA VAL A 255 0.01 0.76 14.38
C VAL A 255 1.49 1.14 14.54
N LEU A 256 2.16 1.53 13.45
CA LEU A 256 3.56 1.93 13.46
C LEU A 256 3.76 3.21 14.30
N GLN A 257 2.84 4.18 14.20
CA GLN A 257 2.84 5.36 15.06
C GLN A 257 2.75 4.97 16.54
N SER A 258 1.83 4.07 16.90
CA SER A 258 1.71 3.58 18.28
C SER A 258 3.00 2.89 18.77
N HIS A 259 3.65 2.08 17.93
CA HIS A 259 4.91 1.44 18.30
C HIS A 259 6.01 2.46 18.58
N HIS A 260 6.07 3.54 17.80
CA HIS A 260 6.97 4.65 18.03
C HIS A 260 6.63 5.41 19.33
N ASP A 261 5.37 5.82 19.53
CA ASP A 261 4.92 6.58 20.69
C ASP A 261 5.22 5.85 22.02
N HIS A 262 5.15 4.51 22.00
CA HIS A 262 5.45 3.65 23.15
C HIS A 262 6.91 3.15 23.20
N LYS A 263 7.77 3.65 22.30
CA LYS A 263 9.20 3.31 22.24
C LYS A 263 9.44 1.80 22.22
N ALA A 264 8.66 1.08 21.41
CA ALA A 264 8.79 -0.36 21.27
C ALA A 264 10.18 -0.70 20.72
N GLY A 265 10.90 -1.62 21.38
CA GLY A 265 12.12 -2.20 20.84
C GLY A 265 11.82 -3.24 19.76
N SER A 266 10.65 -3.89 19.84
CA SER A 266 10.15 -4.83 18.85
C SER A 266 8.62 -4.93 18.88
N ALA A 267 8.03 -5.37 17.78
CA ALA A 267 6.63 -5.70 17.67
C ALA A 267 6.47 -7.11 17.09
N TYR A 268 5.36 -7.79 17.37
CA TYR A 268 5.02 -9.02 16.67
C TYR A 268 3.52 -9.24 16.49
N VAL A 269 3.20 -10.14 15.56
CA VAL A 269 1.85 -10.64 15.29
C VAL A 269 1.90 -12.15 15.09
N GLU A 270 0.83 -12.83 15.46
CA GLU A 270 0.60 -14.25 15.18
C GLU A 270 -0.43 -14.35 14.05
N ALA A 271 -0.11 -15.13 13.01
CA ALA A 271 -0.99 -15.30 11.85
C ALA A 271 -1.00 -16.74 11.35
N TRP A 272 -2.20 -17.28 11.08
CA TRP A 272 -2.37 -18.59 10.45
C TRP A 272 -1.77 -18.63 9.03
N ASP A 273 -1.28 -19.79 8.61
CA ASP A 273 -0.72 -20.00 7.26
C ASP A 273 -1.72 -19.64 6.14
N LYS A 274 -3.02 -19.82 6.38
CA LYS A 274 -4.09 -19.44 5.43
C LYS A 274 -4.16 -17.93 5.16
N HIS A 275 -3.63 -17.10 6.06
CA HIS A 275 -3.58 -15.64 5.93
C HIS A 275 -2.27 -15.18 5.27
N GLN A 276 -1.80 -15.92 4.26
CA GLN A 276 -0.59 -15.60 3.50
C GLN A 276 -0.54 -14.16 2.94
N PRO A 277 -1.66 -13.55 2.47
CA PRO A 277 -1.67 -12.15 2.04
C PRO A 277 -1.24 -11.17 3.15
N LEU A 278 -1.64 -11.42 4.41
CA LEU A 278 -1.24 -10.59 5.55
C LEU A 278 0.26 -10.71 5.83
N VAL A 279 0.80 -11.94 5.74
CA VAL A 279 2.23 -12.19 5.92
C VAL A 279 3.05 -11.40 4.89
N ASP A 280 2.63 -11.44 3.63
CA ASP A 280 3.32 -10.75 2.54
C ASP A 280 3.19 -9.23 2.64
N PHE A 281 2.00 -8.76 3.03
CA PHE A 281 1.73 -7.35 3.30
C PHE A 281 2.69 -6.81 4.37
N LEU A 282 2.74 -7.45 5.55
CA LEU A 282 3.61 -7.02 6.64
C LEU A 282 5.10 -7.17 6.28
N GLY A 283 5.45 -8.18 5.49
CA GLY A 283 6.81 -8.34 4.95
C GLY A 283 7.30 -7.12 4.15
N ASN A 284 6.42 -6.46 3.39
CA ASN A 284 6.76 -5.22 2.65
C ASN A 284 7.12 -4.04 3.59
N PHE A 285 6.73 -4.14 4.86
CA PHE A 285 6.99 -3.17 5.92
C PHE A 285 8.00 -3.68 6.96
N GLY A 286 8.82 -4.66 6.59
CA GLY A 286 9.97 -5.12 7.38
C GLY A 286 9.64 -6.11 8.50
N TYR A 287 8.44 -6.69 8.51
CA TYR A 287 8.17 -7.83 9.38
C TYR A 287 8.82 -9.09 8.81
N PHE A 288 9.41 -9.91 9.68
CA PHE A 288 10.07 -11.16 9.32
C PHE A 288 9.58 -12.31 10.21
N GLU A 289 9.60 -13.54 9.69
CA GLU A 289 9.20 -14.71 10.46
C GLU A 289 10.29 -15.08 11.47
N CYS A 290 9.92 -15.19 12.76
CA CYS A 290 10.85 -15.52 13.85
C CYS A 290 10.51 -16.81 14.60
N GLY A 291 9.40 -17.47 14.25
CA GLY A 291 9.02 -18.74 14.87
C GLY A 291 7.54 -19.10 14.69
N ARG A 292 7.06 -19.98 15.56
CA ARG A 292 5.68 -20.46 15.60
C ARG A 292 5.06 -20.24 16.99
N SER A 293 3.78 -19.90 17.03
CA SER A 293 3.01 -19.81 18.28
C SER A 293 2.73 -21.20 18.85
N GLN A 294 2.26 -21.26 20.10
CA GLN A 294 1.82 -22.53 20.70
C GLN A 294 0.66 -23.18 19.93
N ARG A 295 -0.10 -22.39 19.16
CA ARG A 295 -1.21 -22.85 18.31
C ARG A 295 -0.75 -23.26 16.90
N GLY A 296 0.54 -23.09 16.57
CA GLY A 296 1.09 -23.41 15.25
C GLY A 296 1.05 -22.25 14.24
N GLU A 297 0.63 -21.05 14.66
CA GLU A 297 0.60 -19.85 13.81
C GLU A 297 2.02 -19.35 13.54
N ARG A 298 2.24 -18.69 12.41
CA ARG A 298 3.50 -17.98 12.16
C ARG A 298 3.60 -16.78 13.07
N VAL A 299 4.79 -16.56 13.61
CA VAL A 299 5.12 -15.37 14.39
C VAL A 299 5.94 -14.46 13.49
N LEU A 300 5.37 -13.31 13.15
CA LEU A 300 6.03 -12.27 12.39
C LEU A 300 6.44 -11.16 13.34
N ALA A 301 7.73 -10.83 13.38
CA ALA A 301 8.27 -9.78 14.21
C ALA A 301 8.81 -8.62 13.37
N LYS A 302 8.76 -7.42 13.94
CA LYS A 302 9.48 -6.25 13.43
C LYS A 302 10.41 -5.76 14.54
N ALA A 303 11.67 -5.55 14.19
CA ALA A 303 12.67 -5.02 15.11
C ALA A 303 12.83 -3.52 14.88
N TYR A 304 12.78 -2.74 15.94
CA TYR A 304 13.13 -1.32 15.94
C TYR A 304 14.53 -1.10 16.51
N GLU A 305 14.92 -1.95 17.47
CA GLU A 305 16.25 -1.98 18.08
C GLU A 305 16.72 -3.43 18.31
N PRO A 306 18.04 -3.70 18.27
CA PRO A 306 19.09 -2.82 17.76
C PRO A 306 19.08 -2.71 16.23
N ARG A 307 19.65 -1.62 15.71
CA ARG A 307 19.75 -1.36 14.27
C ARG A 307 21.11 -1.80 13.73
N ASP A 308 21.08 -2.52 12.61
CA ASP A 308 22.27 -2.90 11.86
C ASP A 308 22.54 -1.84 10.79
N GLU A 309 23.53 -0.98 11.03
CA GLU A 309 23.91 0.09 10.10
C GLU A 309 24.70 -0.41 8.88
N SER A 310 25.08 -1.69 8.84
CA SER A 310 25.87 -2.26 7.73
C SER A 310 25.04 -2.62 6.51
N VAL A 311 23.71 -2.72 6.66
CA VAL A 311 22.80 -3.02 5.54
C VAL A 311 22.63 -1.82 4.61
N GLY A 312 22.18 -2.08 3.37
CA GLY A 312 21.92 -1.02 2.39
C GLY A 312 20.88 -0.03 2.90
N ALA A 313 20.96 1.23 2.46
CA ALA A 313 20.10 2.31 2.96
C ALA A 313 18.61 1.94 2.87
N LEU A 314 18.11 1.52 1.69
CA LEU A 314 16.69 1.15 1.56
C LEU A 314 16.30 -0.01 2.49
N GLU A 315 17.12 -1.05 2.59
CA GLU A 315 16.87 -2.20 3.47
C GLU A 315 16.78 -1.77 4.94
N TYR A 316 17.68 -0.88 5.38
CA TYR A 316 17.65 -0.29 6.72
C TYR A 316 16.30 0.40 7.00
N HIS A 317 15.86 1.29 6.10
CA HIS A 317 14.59 2.01 6.26
C HIS A 317 13.39 1.04 6.26
N VAL A 318 13.42 -0.03 5.46
CA VAL A 318 12.35 -1.05 5.43
C VAL A 318 12.31 -1.83 6.74
N ARG A 319 13.47 -2.30 7.20
CA ARG A 319 13.59 -3.20 8.35
C ARG A 319 13.25 -2.48 9.66
N TYR A 320 13.83 -1.31 9.87
CA TYR A 320 13.74 -0.59 11.15
C TYR A 320 12.68 0.52 11.15
N GLY A 321 12.33 1.06 9.98
CA GLY A 321 11.36 2.15 9.87
C GLY A 321 9.95 1.69 9.51
N PRO A 322 8.99 2.61 9.39
CA PRO A 322 9.10 4.00 9.82
C PRO A 322 8.84 4.18 11.33
N PRO A 323 9.50 5.15 11.99
CA PRO A 323 10.60 5.96 11.48
C PRO A 323 11.94 5.23 11.65
N ALA A 324 12.76 5.18 10.61
CA ALA A 324 14.18 4.89 10.77
C ALA A 324 14.94 5.36 9.56
N VAL A 325 15.94 6.21 9.78
CA VAL A 325 16.72 6.80 8.69
C VAL A 325 18.18 6.35 8.74
N SER A 326 18.67 5.83 7.62
CA SER A 326 20.05 5.36 7.48
C SER A 326 21.02 6.53 7.37
N LEU A 327 22.10 6.54 8.15
CA LEU A 327 23.16 7.55 8.08
C LEU A 327 23.90 7.57 6.74
N ASN A 328 23.81 6.48 5.98
CA ASN A 328 24.47 6.34 4.68
C ASN A 328 23.62 6.90 3.52
N ALA A 329 22.37 7.30 3.78
CA ALA A 329 21.48 7.83 2.75
C ALA A 329 21.84 9.27 2.37
N SER A 330 21.75 9.60 1.08
CA SER A 330 21.73 11.01 0.69
C SER A 330 20.37 11.61 1.04
N ALA A 331 20.32 12.93 1.21
CA ALA A 331 19.06 13.64 1.42
C ALA A 331 18.84 14.67 0.32
N PHE A 332 17.57 14.83 -0.07
CA PHE A 332 17.14 15.75 -1.11
C PHE A 332 15.93 16.54 -0.63
N VAL A 333 15.88 17.82 -0.99
CA VAL A 333 14.70 18.65 -0.80
C VAL A 333 13.96 18.77 -2.13
N ILE A 334 12.69 18.37 -2.12
CA ILE A 334 11.80 18.41 -3.27
C ILE A 334 10.77 19.51 -3.05
N ARG A 335 10.79 20.51 -3.93
CA ARG A 335 9.73 21.53 -3.97
C ARG A 335 8.42 20.90 -4.43
N ILE A 336 7.37 21.00 -3.61
CA ILE A 336 6.03 20.51 -3.94
C ILE A 336 5.00 21.66 -3.97
N LYS A 337 4.05 21.57 -4.91
CA LYS A 337 2.91 22.49 -5.00
C LYS A 337 1.88 22.13 -3.93
N ASN A 338 1.19 23.12 -3.37
CA ASN A 338 0.20 22.93 -2.29
C ASN A 338 -0.86 21.88 -2.66
N HIS A 339 -1.42 21.96 -3.87
CA HIS A 339 -2.38 20.98 -4.40
C HIS A 339 -1.88 19.53 -4.28
N TRP A 340 -0.67 19.25 -4.78
CA TRP A 340 -0.08 17.91 -4.74
C TRP A 340 0.31 17.48 -3.33
N HIS A 341 0.74 18.42 -2.50
CA HIS A 341 1.04 18.14 -1.09
C HIS A 341 -0.21 17.67 -0.34
N ASN A 342 -1.33 18.38 -0.50
CA ASN A 342 -2.58 18.04 0.16
C ASN A 342 -3.13 16.68 -0.31
N GLN A 343 -2.98 16.35 -1.60
CA GLN A 343 -3.41 15.06 -2.12
C GLN A 343 -2.51 13.90 -1.66
N LEU A 344 -1.18 14.09 -1.64
CA LEU A 344 -0.25 13.06 -1.20
C LEU A 344 -0.27 12.86 0.32
N PHE A 345 -0.57 13.91 1.08
CA PHE A 345 -0.52 13.96 2.54
C PHE A 345 -1.78 14.62 3.12
N PRO A 346 -2.96 14.00 2.94
CA PRO A 346 -4.23 14.56 3.38
C PRO A 346 -4.29 14.81 4.89
N GLU A 347 -3.57 14.02 5.69
CA GLU A 347 -3.44 14.24 7.14
C GLU A 347 -2.85 15.62 7.50
N CYS A 348 -1.88 16.12 6.71
CA CYS A 348 -1.25 17.41 6.94
C CYS A 348 -2.19 18.56 6.59
N ALA A 349 -3.01 18.36 5.56
CA ALA A 349 -4.02 19.33 5.14
C ALA A 349 -5.13 19.48 6.20
N MET A 350 -5.54 18.39 6.84
CA MET A 350 -6.57 18.42 7.89
C MET A 350 -6.08 19.08 9.18
N SER A 351 -4.89 18.72 9.69
CA SER A 351 -4.34 19.35 10.92
C SER A 351 -4.16 20.86 10.74
N SER A 352 -3.67 21.29 9.58
CA SER A 352 -3.52 22.72 9.24
C SER A 352 -4.84 23.50 9.25
N ALA A 353 -5.97 22.86 8.92
CA ALA A 353 -7.28 23.48 8.91
C ALA A 353 -7.89 23.59 10.31
N VAL A 354 -7.69 22.56 11.14
CA VAL A 354 -8.17 22.52 12.54
C VAL A 354 -7.40 23.50 13.44
N GLU A 355 -6.07 23.52 13.35
CA GLU A 355 -5.23 24.39 14.19
C GLU A 355 -5.42 25.88 13.91
N LYS A 356 -5.79 26.25 12.69
CA LYS A 356 -5.93 27.67 12.30
C LYS A 356 -7.30 28.25 12.57
N GLY A 357 -8.26 27.47 13.09
CA GLY A 357 -9.64 27.93 13.33
C GLY A 357 -10.31 28.54 12.08
N GLN A 358 -9.76 28.26 10.91
CA GLN A 358 -10.19 28.81 9.65
C GLN A 358 -11.24 27.86 9.09
N LEU A 359 -12.49 28.34 9.00
CA LEU A 359 -13.43 27.82 8.02
C LEU A 359 -12.66 27.64 6.72
N ALA A 360 -12.58 26.39 6.25
CA ALA A 360 -11.82 25.96 5.09
C ALA A 360 -11.80 27.07 4.03
N PHE A 361 -10.61 27.61 3.71
CA PHE A 361 -10.51 28.63 2.67
C PHE A 361 -11.22 28.14 1.39
N PRO A 362 -11.72 29.03 0.52
CA PRO A 362 -12.38 28.63 -0.72
C PRO A 362 -11.53 27.68 -1.60
N ASP A 363 -10.20 27.71 -1.48
CA ASP A 363 -9.27 26.78 -2.14
C ASP A 363 -9.23 25.37 -1.54
N PHE A 364 -9.73 25.16 -0.31
CA PHE A 364 -9.97 23.84 0.28
C PHE A 364 -11.33 23.24 -0.12
N ALA A 365 -12.30 24.09 -0.50
CA ALA A 365 -13.67 23.66 -0.77
C ALA A 365 -13.87 22.99 -2.13
N GLY A 366 -12.83 22.93 -2.98
CA GLY A 366 -12.89 22.34 -4.33
C GLY A 366 -11.85 21.26 -4.64
N GLU A 367 -10.84 21.05 -3.78
CA GLU A 367 -9.81 20.03 -4.03
C GLU A 367 -10.25 18.68 -3.44
N GLN A 368 -10.86 17.85 -4.28
CA GLN A 368 -11.24 16.49 -3.93
C GLN A 368 -9.99 15.67 -3.60
N ILE A 369 -9.87 15.16 -2.37
CA ILE A 369 -8.77 14.27 -1.97
C ILE A 369 -8.99 12.94 -2.67
N ARG A 370 -8.12 12.62 -3.64
CA ARG A 370 -8.19 11.36 -4.36
C ARG A 370 -7.92 10.18 -3.42
N PRO A 371 -8.54 9.00 -3.67
CA PRO A 371 -8.11 7.77 -3.02
C PRO A 371 -6.59 7.60 -3.24
N TRP A 372 -5.90 6.88 -2.36
CA TRP A 372 -4.43 6.71 -2.35
C TRP A 372 -3.60 7.84 -1.69
N GLY A 373 -4.24 8.92 -1.22
CA GLY A 373 -3.57 9.87 -0.32
C GLY A 373 -3.14 9.25 1.03
N ASN A 374 -3.73 8.14 1.45
CA ASN A 374 -3.53 7.57 2.79
C ASN A 374 -2.55 6.38 2.88
N VAL A 375 -2.05 5.88 1.74
CA VAL A 375 -1.10 4.76 1.72
C VAL A 375 0.29 5.20 2.15
N LEU A 376 1.05 4.29 2.77
CA LEU A 376 2.44 4.50 3.19
C LEU A 376 3.36 4.58 1.97
N ARG A 377 3.13 3.77 0.95
CA ARG A 377 3.90 3.79 -0.31
C ARG A 377 3.19 4.64 -1.36
N LYS A 378 3.90 5.61 -1.94
CA LYS A 378 3.34 6.68 -2.78
C LYS A 378 4.19 6.91 -4.03
N ALA A 379 3.59 7.55 -5.03
CA ALA A 379 4.28 8.04 -6.22
C ALA A 379 4.23 9.58 -6.29
N TYR A 380 5.40 10.22 -6.43
CA TYR A 380 5.48 11.65 -6.75
C TYR A 380 5.98 11.82 -8.19
N LEU A 381 5.25 12.60 -8.98
CA LEU A 381 5.57 12.88 -10.38
C LEU A 381 6.03 14.33 -10.55
N CYS A 382 7.18 14.52 -11.16
CA CYS A 382 7.71 15.85 -11.47
C CYS A 382 8.57 15.86 -12.73
N ASN A 383 8.83 17.03 -13.28
CA ASN A 383 9.77 17.17 -14.42
C ASN A 383 11.12 17.76 -13.99
N ALA A 384 11.53 17.50 -12.74
CA ALA A 384 12.85 17.89 -12.27
C ALA A 384 13.93 17.24 -13.14
N SER A 385 15.02 17.96 -13.41
CA SER A 385 16.11 17.49 -14.27
C SER A 385 17.12 16.58 -13.57
N THR A 386 16.93 16.27 -12.29
CA THR A 386 17.84 15.43 -11.52
C THR A 386 17.71 13.96 -11.91
N ASN A 387 18.84 13.26 -11.97
CA ASN A 387 18.92 11.79 -12.11
C ASN A 387 19.74 11.17 -10.96
N ARG A 388 19.86 11.89 -9.83
CA ARG A 388 20.74 11.50 -8.71
C ARG A 388 20.01 10.79 -7.57
N LEU A 389 18.69 10.60 -7.67
CA LEU A 389 17.91 9.95 -6.63
C LEU A 389 18.10 8.44 -6.74
N GLU A 390 18.59 7.83 -5.68
CA GLU A 390 18.82 6.39 -5.57
C GLU A 390 17.90 5.76 -4.52
N PRO A 391 17.60 4.44 -4.63
CA PRO A 391 16.85 3.72 -3.61
C PRO A 391 17.49 3.86 -2.22
N GLY A 392 16.71 4.29 -1.24
CA GLY A 392 17.15 4.55 0.13
C GLY A 392 17.45 6.01 0.44
N ASP A 393 17.47 6.90 -0.56
CA ASP A 393 17.64 8.33 -0.32
C ASP A 393 16.45 8.95 0.40
N ILE A 394 16.75 9.92 1.28
CA ILE A 394 15.78 10.68 2.04
C ILE A 394 15.26 11.82 1.17
N ILE A 395 13.95 12.00 1.13
CA ILE A 395 13.29 13.12 0.46
C ILE A 395 12.49 13.96 1.44
N LEU A 396 12.71 15.26 1.40
CA LEU A 396 12.01 16.27 2.21
C LEU A 396 11.09 17.07 1.28
N PHE A 397 9.78 17.03 1.54
CA PHE A 397 8.80 17.76 0.73
C PHE A 397 8.68 19.21 1.22
N TYR A 398 9.30 20.14 0.51
CA TYR A 398 9.26 21.58 0.81
C TYR A 398 8.05 22.26 0.15
N ARG A 399 7.15 22.77 0.98
CA ARG A 399 5.90 23.40 0.58
C ARG A 399 6.10 24.91 0.40
N SER A 400 6.20 25.36 -0.86
CA SER A 400 6.62 26.75 -1.15
C SER A 400 5.71 27.84 -0.58
N GLY A 401 4.40 27.60 -0.51
CA GLY A 401 3.43 28.58 0.01
C GLY A 401 3.59 28.84 1.50
N PHE A 402 3.99 27.80 2.25
CA PHE A 402 4.15 27.84 3.71
C PHE A 402 5.61 27.97 4.14
N LYS A 403 6.54 27.70 3.22
CA LYS A 403 7.99 27.71 3.45
C LYS A 403 8.41 26.73 4.55
N THR A 404 7.79 25.55 4.55
CA THR A 404 7.97 24.49 5.54
C THR A 404 8.28 23.15 4.86
N VAL A 405 8.91 22.25 5.61
CA VAL A 405 8.95 20.82 5.35
C VAL A 405 8.11 20.14 6.43
N GLU A 406 7.08 19.41 6.00
CA GLU A 406 6.13 18.70 6.87
C GLU A 406 6.31 17.18 6.79
N VAL A 407 6.79 16.69 5.65
CA VAL A 407 6.81 15.25 5.35
C VAL A 407 8.18 14.79 4.86
N ILE A 408 8.57 13.63 5.38
CA ILE A 408 9.80 12.93 5.07
C ILE A 408 9.44 11.60 4.41
N GLY A 409 10.09 11.31 3.30
CA GLY A 409 9.97 10.05 2.59
C GLY A 409 11.33 9.42 2.34
N VAL A 410 11.30 8.15 1.93
CA VAL A 410 12.47 7.39 1.50
C VAL A 410 12.18 6.87 0.10
N VAL A 411 13.08 7.14 -0.83
CA VAL A 411 12.98 6.69 -2.23
C VAL A 411 13.06 5.16 -2.26
N GLU A 412 12.13 4.53 -2.95
CA GLU A 412 12.17 3.08 -3.23
C GLU A 412 12.66 2.81 -4.64
N GLU A 413 12.20 3.60 -5.61
CA GLU A 413 12.47 3.39 -7.02
C GLU A 413 12.26 4.70 -7.79
N THR A 414 13.02 4.90 -8.87
CA THR A 414 12.82 6.06 -9.75
C THR A 414 12.81 5.65 -11.22
N LEU A 415 12.04 6.36 -12.03
CA LEU A 415 11.97 6.15 -13.48
C LEU A 415 11.87 7.51 -14.17
N ARG A 416 12.69 7.72 -15.20
CA ARG A 416 12.51 8.84 -16.13
C ARG A 416 11.98 8.32 -17.45
N THR A 417 10.84 8.84 -17.89
CA THR A 417 10.20 8.41 -19.14
C THR A 417 9.37 9.53 -19.78
N GLY A 418 9.26 9.50 -21.10
CA GLY A 418 8.31 10.33 -21.86
C GLY A 418 6.99 9.61 -22.16
N SER A 419 6.87 8.34 -21.75
CA SER A 419 5.69 7.50 -21.98
C SER A 419 4.74 7.57 -20.79
N ALA A 420 3.51 8.03 -21.03
CA ALA A 420 2.45 8.00 -20.02
C ALA A 420 2.14 6.56 -19.56
N GLU A 421 2.27 5.59 -20.47
CA GLU A 421 2.05 4.18 -20.18
C GLU A 421 3.09 3.62 -19.20
N ASP A 422 4.37 3.95 -19.39
CA ASP A 422 5.43 3.53 -18.48
C ASP A 422 5.20 4.08 -17.06
N VAL A 423 4.72 5.33 -16.96
CA VAL A 423 4.36 5.94 -15.67
C VAL A 423 3.22 5.17 -15.02
N THR A 424 2.13 4.91 -15.76
CA THR A 424 0.98 4.16 -15.24
C THR A 424 1.39 2.76 -14.78
N ASN A 425 2.25 2.09 -15.56
CA ASN A 425 2.79 0.77 -15.23
C ASN A 425 3.63 0.80 -13.94
N MET A 426 4.46 1.83 -13.74
CA MET A 426 5.31 1.93 -12.55
C MET A 426 4.52 2.28 -11.28
N VAL A 427 3.59 3.23 -11.36
CA VAL A 427 2.89 3.74 -10.16
C VAL A 427 1.89 2.75 -9.58
N GLY A 428 1.43 1.75 -10.35
CA GLY A 428 0.71 0.63 -9.76
C GLY A 428 -0.67 0.97 -9.17
N GLY A 429 -1.29 2.08 -9.59
CA GLY A 429 -2.48 2.64 -8.93
C GLY A 429 -2.22 3.42 -7.64
N ARG A 430 -0.96 3.55 -7.20
CA ARG A 430 -0.53 4.29 -5.99
C ARG A 430 -0.30 5.79 -6.25
N THR A 431 -1.10 6.37 -7.13
CA THR A 431 -0.90 7.74 -7.61
C THR A 431 -2.13 8.59 -7.34
N VAL A 432 -1.87 9.84 -6.93
CA VAL A 432 -2.90 10.87 -6.82
C VAL A 432 -3.06 11.65 -8.13
N TYR A 433 -2.27 11.34 -9.16
CA TYR A 433 -2.29 12.03 -10.44
C TYR A 433 -3.32 11.36 -11.36
N SER A 434 -4.15 12.19 -12.02
CA SER A 434 -5.08 11.69 -13.03
C SER A 434 -4.34 11.23 -14.30
N ALA A 435 -5.02 10.49 -15.18
CA ALA A 435 -4.47 10.13 -16.48
C ALA A 435 -4.02 11.38 -17.27
N ASP A 436 -4.83 12.44 -17.27
CA ASP A 436 -4.50 13.70 -17.92
C ASP A 436 -3.28 14.39 -17.30
N ASP A 437 -3.11 14.32 -15.98
CA ASP A 437 -1.90 14.83 -15.32
C ASP A 437 -0.66 14.05 -15.75
N VAL A 438 -0.77 12.72 -15.83
CA VAL A 438 0.32 11.84 -16.26
C VAL A 438 0.72 12.14 -17.70
N GLU A 439 -0.24 12.25 -18.63
CA GLU A 439 0.02 12.59 -20.03
C GLU A 439 0.68 13.97 -20.19
N ARG A 440 0.20 14.96 -19.43
CA ARG A 440 0.78 16.31 -19.43
C ARG A 440 2.20 16.33 -18.90
N LEU A 441 2.48 15.58 -17.82
CA LEU A 441 3.82 15.51 -17.24
C LEU A 441 4.77 14.73 -18.15
N ALA A 442 4.32 13.62 -18.75
CA ALA A 442 5.13 12.78 -19.63
C ALA A 442 5.48 13.49 -20.96
N SER A 443 4.57 14.29 -21.50
CA SER A 443 4.79 15.06 -22.74
C SER A 443 5.77 16.23 -22.60
N HIS A 444 6.22 16.57 -21.39
CA HIS A 444 7.20 17.65 -21.22
C HIS A 444 8.57 17.25 -21.81
N SER A 445 9.30 18.21 -22.40
CA SER A 445 10.60 17.98 -23.05
C SER A 445 11.68 17.40 -22.15
N ARG A 446 11.55 17.54 -20.83
CA ARG A 446 12.46 16.95 -19.82
C ARG A 446 12.11 15.53 -19.42
N GLN A 447 11.03 14.97 -19.99
CA GLN A 447 10.41 13.72 -19.55
C GLN A 447 9.91 13.84 -18.10
N VAL A 448 9.02 12.94 -17.67
CA VAL A 448 8.60 12.88 -16.27
C VAL A 448 9.56 12.00 -15.49
N LEU A 449 9.91 12.47 -14.30
CA LEU A 449 10.57 11.72 -13.25
C LEU A 449 9.51 11.21 -12.28
N VAL A 450 9.34 9.90 -12.26
CA VAL A 450 8.52 9.15 -11.30
C VAL A 450 9.42 8.81 -10.11
N ILE A 451 8.98 9.17 -8.91
CA ILE A 451 9.66 8.83 -7.66
C ILE A 451 8.68 8.00 -6.83
N MET A 452 8.91 6.69 -6.79
CA MET A 452 8.23 5.80 -5.84
C MET A 452 8.92 5.96 -4.49
N PHE A 453 8.16 6.24 -3.45
CA PHE A 453 8.70 6.48 -2.11
C PHE A 453 7.78 5.90 -1.04
N ARG A 454 8.36 5.51 0.10
CA ARG A 454 7.62 5.26 1.33
C ARG A 454 7.65 6.51 2.18
N ARG A 455 6.50 6.89 2.72
CA ARG A 455 6.40 7.95 3.72
C ARG A 455 7.02 7.42 5.02
N ASP A 456 8.08 8.08 5.48
CA ASP A 456 8.75 7.72 6.72
C ASP A 456 8.07 8.43 7.90
N TRP A 457 8.06 9.75 7.90
CA TRP A 457 7.52 10.53 9.02
C TRP A 457 6.75 11.78 8.56
N VAL A 458 5.76 12.16 9.36
CA VAL A 458 5.10 13.47 9.30
C VAL A 458 5.50 14.21 10.55
N LEU A 459 6.08 15.39 10.37
CA LEU A 459 6.57 16.20 11.48
C LEU A 459 5.39 16.89 12.17
N ASP A 460 5.28 16.70 13.49
CA ASP A 460 4.30 17.43 14.31
C ASP A 460 4.56 18.95 14.23
N ASP A 461 5.85 19.31 14.35
CA ASP A 461 6.36 20.67 14.17
C ASP A 461 7.09 20.75 12.82
N PRO A 462 6.52 21.44 11.81
CA PRO A 462 7.13 21.57 10.50
C PRO A 462 8.46 22.33 10.56
N TRP A 463 9.47 21.84 9.85
CA TRP A 463 10.75 22.55 9.75
C TRP A 463 10.60 23.78 8.85
N THR A 464 10.87 24.95 9.39
CA THR A 464 10.71 26.23 8.71
C THR A 464 11.93 26.57 7.83
N LEU A 465 11.74 27.40 6.81
CA LEU A 465 12.85 27.85 5.96
C LEU A 465 14.03 28.47 6.75
N PRO A 466 13.82 29.33 7.77
CA PRO A 466 14.92 29.83 8.59
C PRO A 466 15.71 28.72 9.30
N GLU A 467 15.05 27.69 9.83
CA GLU A 467 15.72 26.55 10.47
C GLU A 467 16.51 25.72 9.45
N LEU A 468 15.92 25.47 8.29
CA LEU A 468 16.57 24.77 7.18
C LEU A 468 17.80 25.53 6.66
N GLN A 469 17.76 26.87 6.68
CA GLN A 469 18.89 27.72 6.35
C GLN A 469 19.98 27.72 7.42
N PHE A 470 19.59 27.87 8.68
CA PHE A 470 20.52 27.85 9.81
C PHE A 470 21.26 26.52 9.92
N SER A 471 20.57 25.40 9.62
CA SER A 471 21.12 24.05 9.67
C SER A 471 21.90 23.63 8.41
N SER A 472 22.07 24.52 7.42
CA SER A 472 22.71 24.21 6.14
C SER A 472 22.01 23.10 5.33
N VAL A 473 20.71 22.88 5.55
CA VAL A 473 19.88 21.99 4.72
C VAL A 473 19.55 22.67 3.38
N LEU A 474 19.25 23.97 3.41
CA LEU A 474 19.00 24.81 2.24
C LEU A 474 19.75 26.13 2.35
N ASN A 475 20.37 26.61 1.28
CA ASN A 475 20.90 27.99 1.28
C ASN A 475 19.80 29.01 0.92
N VAL A 476 18.94 28.63 -0.03
CA VAL A 476 17.84 29.43 -0.55
C VAL A 476 16.62 28.53 -0.76
N PRO A 477 15.40 29.09 -0.88
CA PRO A 477 14.22 28.29 -1.23
C PRO A 477 14.46 27.48 -2.51
N PRO A 478 14.24 26.15 -2.48
CA PRO A 478 14.54 25.29 -3.60
C PRO A 478 13.65 25.64 -4.79
N GLN A 479 14.23 25.82 -5.97
CA GLN A 479 13.48 26.01 -7.22
C GLN A 479 13.24 24.68 -7.95
N ALA A 480 14.06 23.67 -7.66
CA ALA A 480 13.99 22.31 -8.18
C ALA A 480 14.39 21.32 -7.07
N VAL A 481 14.53 20.04 -7.40
CA VAL A 481 15.09 19.04 -6.47
C VAL A 481 16.54 19.39 -6.17
N GLN A 482 16.87 19.55 -4.89
CA GLN A 482 18.19 19.94 -4.42
C GLN A 482 18.77 18.88 -3.48
N GLN A 483 20.00 18.46 -3.74
CA GLN A 483 20.75 17.58 -2.84
C GLN A 483 21.24 18.37 -1.62
N VAL A 484 21.10 17.79 -0.43
CA VAL A 484 21.53 18.36 0.83
C VAL A 484 23.01 18.04 1.07
N GLY A 485 23.78 19.04 1.50
CA GLY A 485 25.20 18.85 1.85
C GLY A 485 25.39 18.11 3.18
N GLU A 486 26.61 17.67 3.47
CA GLU A 486 26.92 16.84 4.65
C GLU A 486 26.45 17.44 5.99
N ALA A 487 26.67 18.74 6.21
CA ALA A 487 26.25 19.40 7.45
C ALA A 487 24.74 19.36 7.66
N GLY A 488 23.97 19.63 6.59
CA GLY A 488 22.51 19.54 6.60
C GLY A 488 22.03 18.11 6.83
N LYS A 489 22.67 17.12 6.20
CA LYS A 489 22.36 15.70 6.41
C LYS A 489 22.54 15.30 7.88
N GLN A 490 23.68 15.65 8.49
CA GLN A 490 23.92 15.39 9.91
C GLN A 490 22.88 16.05 10.82
N TRP A 491 22.37 17.23 10.47
CA TRP A 491 21.28 17.86 11.19
C TRP A 491 19.98 17.06 11.04
N ILE A 492 19.60 16.67 9.81
CA ILE A 492 18.41 15.84 9.54
C ILE A 492 18.46 14.56 10.37
N HIS A 493 19.58 13.82 10.33
CA HIS A 493 19.72 12.59 11.10
C HIS A 493 19.57 12.81 12.60
N ARG A 494 20.14 13.88 13.16
CA ARG A 494 19.98 14.19 14.59
C ARG A 494 18.53 14.50 14.95
N GLN A 495 17.81 15.24 14.10
CA GLN A 495 16.39 15.53 14.34
C GLN A 495 15.53 14.27 14.30
N LEU A 496 15.86 13.31 13.42
CA LEU A 496 15.11 12.06 13.28
C LEU A 496 15.50 11.00 14.30
N ALA A 497 16.74 11.01 14.80
CA ALA A 497 17.18 10.13 15.87
C ALA A 497 16.73 10.61 17.27
N ALA A 498 16.45 11.90 17.43
CA ALA A 498 15.95 12.48 18.68
C ALA A 498 14.44 12.25 18.90
N ARG A 499 13.73 11.79 17.86
CA ARG A 499 12.34 11.35 17.91
C ARG A 499 12.35 9.85 18.14
#